data_AF-A0A6I3HJY3-F1
#
_entry.id   AF-A0A6I3HJY3-F1
#
_cell.length_a   1.000
_cell.length_b   1.000
_cell.length_c   1.000
_cell.angle_alpha   90.00
_cell.angle_beta   90.00
_cell.angle_gamma   90.00
#
_symmetry.space_group_name_H-M   'P 1'
#
loop_
_entity.id
_entity.type
_entity.pdbx_description
1 polymer ?
#
loop_
_entity_poly.entity_id
_entity_poly.type
_entity_poly.pdbx_seq_one_letter_code
_entity_poly.pdbx_strand_id
1 'polypeptide(L)'
;GHHGGNHPVCRLETGTVEITSQNHNYAVDDGSIGPKVEVTHRNLNDGVVEGLRCLDIPAFSVQYHPEAGPGPHDAAYLFTMFDELMDSVKGTN
;
A
#
# COMPACT_ATOMS: atom_id res chain seq x y z
N GLY A 1 15.92 5.22 3.88
CA GLY A 1 15.07 4.02 3.86
C GLY A 1 14.35 3.87 5.18
N HIS A 2 13.21 3.21 5.18
CA HIS A 2 12.41 2.94 6.37
C HIS A 2 12.72 1.55 6.93
N HIS A 3 13.06 1.50 8.22
CA HIS A 3 13.45 0.28 8.94
C HIS A 3 12.85 0.35 10.36
N GLY A 4 11.65 -0.19 10.55
CA GLY A 4 10.95 -0.10 11.84
C GLY A 4 9.48 -0.51 11.76
N GLY A 5 8.87 -0.72 12.93
CA GLY A 5 7.46 -1.13 13.09
C GLY A 5 6.52 -0.01 13.57
N ASN A 6 6.93 1.25 13.42
CA ASN A 6 6.21 2.42 13.94
C ASN A 6 5.98 3.50 12.87
N HIS A 7 6.05 3.15 11.57
CA HIS A 7 5.90 4.11 10.48
C HIS A 7 4.41 4.38 10.23
N PRO A 8 3.94 5.63 10.40
CA PRO A 8 2.56 5.99 10.16
C PRO A 8 2.30 6.18 8.66
N VAL A 9 1.38 5.40 8.11
CA VAL A 9 0.97 5.47 6.71
C VAL A 9 -0.50 5.86 6.63
N CYS A 10 -0.82 6.86 5.82
CA CYS A 10 -2.20 7.30 5.59
C CYS A 10 -2.73 6.69 4.30
N ARG A 11 -3.87 6.00 4.40
CA ARG A 11 -4.68 5.59 3.25
C ARG A 11 -5.47 6.79 2.75
N LEU A 12 -5.12 7.28 1.57
CA LEU A 12 -5.64 8.55 1.04
C LEU A 12 -7.15 8.52 0.76
N GLU A 13 -7.69 7.35 0.40
CA GLU A 13 -9.12 7.20 0.10
C GLU A 13 -10.02 7.46 1.32
N THR A 14 -9.59 7.03 2.50
CA THR A 14 -10.42 7.13 3.73
C THR A 14 -9.85 8.06 4.80
N GLY A 15 -8.61 8.52 4.64
CA GLY A 15 -7.89 9.27 5.66
C GLY A 15 -7.49 8.42 6.88
N THR A 16 -7.63 7.09 6.80
CA THR A 16 -7.26 6.17 7.88
C THR A 16 -5.75 6.11 8.00
N VAL A 17 -5.24 6.14 9.23
CA VAL A 17 -3.80 5.98 9.51
C VAL A 17 -3.54 4.58 10.06
N GLU A 18 -2.54 3.93 9.49
CA GLU A 18 -2.05 2.61 9.84
C GLU A 18 -0.63 2.76 10.41
N ILE A 19 -0.32 2.05 11.48
CA ILE A 19 1.08 1.84 11.86
C ILE A 19 1.59 0.62 11.09
N THR A 20 2.73 0.75 10.44
CA THR A 20 3.25 -0.27 9.51
C THR A 20 4.67 -0.72 9.84
N SER A 21 4.97 -1.96 9.48
CA SER A 21 6.33 -2.50 9.45
C SER A 21 6.97 -2.24 8.10
N GLN A 22 8.13 -1.59 8.13
CA GLN A 22 8.86 -1.19 6.93
C GLN A 22 10.32 -1.61 6.98
N ASN A 23 10.84 -2.07 5.84
CA ASN A 23 12.23 -2.45 5.66
C ASN A 23 12.65 -2.27 4.19
N HIS A 24 12.79 -1.02 3.74
CA HIS A 24 13.19 -0.71 2.37
C HIS A 24 14.12 0.51 2.29
N ASN A 25 15.01 0.51 1.29
CA ASN A 25 15.98 1.60 1.08
C ASN A 25 15.62 2.56 -0.05
N TYR A 26 14.76 2.12 -0.95
CA TYR A 26 14.34 2.86 -2.14
C TYR A 26 12.84 3.07 -2.10
N ALA A 27 12.37 4.12 -2.76
CA ALA A 27 10.96 4.44 -2.88
C ALA A 27 10.63 4.81 -4.33
N VAL A 28 9.36 4.72 -4.68
CA VAL A 28 8.86 5.21 -5.96
C VAL A 28 8.85 6.74 -5.95
N ASP A 29 9.42 7.35 -6.98
CA ASP A 29 9.39 8.80 -7.16
C ASP A 29 8.02 9.26 -7.67
N ASP A 30 7.45 10.27 -7.02
CA ASP A 30 6.12 10.82 -7.31
C ASP A 30 6.03 11.30 -8.77
N GLY A 31 7.07 11.99 -9.24
CA GLY A 31 7.16 12.53 -10.60
C GLY A 31 7.28 11.46 -11.70
N SER A 32 7.52 10.20 -11.32
CA SER A 32 7.64 9.07 -12.25
C SER A 32 6.33 8.31 -12.48
N ILE A 33 5.28 8.63 -11.72
CA ILE A 33 4.00 7.91 -11.75
C ILE A 33 3.20 8.35 -12.98
N GLY A 34 2.86 7.37 -13.83
CA GLY A 34 2.07 7.60 -15.04
C GLY A 34 0.59 7.84 -14.76
N PRO A 35 -0.17 8.38 -15.73
CA PRO A 35 -1.56 8.82 -15.53
C PRO A 35 -2.57 7.68 -15.30
N LYS A 36 -2.15 6.42 -15.45
CA LYS A 36 -2.99 5.23 -15.24
C LYS A 36 -2.78 4.58 -13.88
N VAL A 37 -2.04 5.23 -13.01
CA VAL A 37 -1.73 4.75 -11.66
C VAL A 37 -2.06 5.88 -10.70
N GLU A 38 -2.68 5.55 -9.58
CA GLU A 38 -2.92 6.49 -8.50
C GLU A 38 -2.15 6.08 -7.24
N VAL A 39 -1.77 7.08 -6.45
CA VAL A 39 -1.19 6.89 -5.12
C VAL A 39 -2.31 6.59 -4.14
N THR A 40 -2.21 5.47 -3.43
CA THR A 40 -3.22 5.04 -2.44
C THR A 40 -2.79 5.29 -1.01
N HIS A 41 -1.47 5.23 -0.75
CA HIS A 41 -0.91 5.37 0.59
C HIS A 41 0.29 6.30 0.60
N ARG A 42 0.42 7.11 1.66
CA ARG A 42 1.59 7.96 1.89
C ARG A 42 2.09 7.86 3.31
N ASN A 43 3.41 7.88 3.47
CA ASN A 43 4.03 8.00 4.77
C ASN A 43 3.75 9.40 5.36
N LEU A 44 3.31 9.48 6.60
CA LEU A 44 3.02 10.76 7.25
C LEU A 44 4.26 11.47 7.77
N ASN A 45 5.39 10.78 7.91
CA ASN A 45 6.62 11.40 8.39
C ASN A 45 7.31 12.25 7.30
N ASP A 46 7.30 11.79 6.05
CA ASP A 46 8.09 12.39 4.96
C ASP A 46 7.33 12.52 3.63
N GLY A 47 6.09 12.05 3.54
CA GLY A 47 5.23 12.18 2.36
C GLY A 47 5.54 11.20 1.23
N VAL A 48 6.47 10.26 1.44
CA VAL A 48 6.87 9.25 0.45
C VAL A 48 5.68 8.35 0.08
N VAL A 49 5.66 7.88 -1.18
CA VAL A 49 4.65 6.96 -1.71
C VAL A 49 4.80 5.59 -1.06
N GLU A 50 3.72 5.10 -0.47
CA GLU A 50 3.67 3.83 0.26
C GLU A 50 2.71 2.80 -0.37
N GLY A 51 1.95 3.22 -1.39
CA GLY A 51 1.03 2.32 -2.09
C GLY A 51 0.52 2.92 -3.40
N LEU A 52 0.25 2.03 -4.34
CA LEU A 52 -0.18 2.34 -5.70
C LEU A 52 -1.35 1.45 -6.12
N ARG A 53 -2.24 1.96 -6.97
CA ARG A 53 -3.30 1.19 -7.64
C ARG A 53 -3.34 1.54 -9.12
N CYS A 54 -3.42 0.52 -9.98
CA CYS A 54 -3.64 0.71 -11.40
C CYS A 54 -5.12 1.02 -11.65
N LEU A 55 -5.39 1.96 -12.56
CA LEU A 55 -6.75 2.40 -12.93
C LEU A 55 -7.35 1.57 -14.07
N ASP A 56 -6.51 0.94 -14.89
CA ASP A 56 -6.92 0.22 -16.11
C ASP A 56 -6.79 -1.30 -16.00
N ILE A 57 -6.11 -1.80 -14.96
CA ILE A 57 -5.94 -3.23 -14.70
C ILE A 57 -6.15 -3.52 -13.20
N PRO A 58 -6.61 -4.73 -12.85
CA PRO A 58 -6.82 -5.15 -11.47
C PRO A 58 -5.47 -5.44 -10.79
N ALA A 59 -4.76 -4.39 -10.37
CA ALA A 59 -3.47 -4.48 -9.70
C ALA A 59 -3.27 -3.35 -8.69
N PHE A 60 -2.68 -3.68 -7.55
CA PHE A 60 -2.21 -2.71 -6.55
C PHE A 60 -0.93 -3.22 -5.88
N SER A 61 -0.23 -2.32 -5.19
CA SER A 61 0.94 -2.66 -4.38
C SER A 61 1.04 -1.74 -3.17
N VAL A 62 1.79 -2.21 -2.17
CA VAL A 62 2.25 -1.41 -1.03
C VAL A 62 3.75 -1.57 -0.86
N GLN A 63 4.39 -0.58 -0.25
CA GLN A 63 5.84 -0.53 -0.05
C GLN A 63 6.28 -1.14 1.28
N TYR A 64 5.35 -1.25 2.24
CA TYR A 64 5.53 -1.83 3.57
C TYR A 64 5.13 -3.31 3.62
N HIS A 65 5.35 -3.95 4.77
CA HIS A 65 5.07 -5.37 5.02
C HIS A 65 3.71 -5.57 5.68
N PRO A 66 2.63 -5.86 4.93
CA PRO A 66 1.29 -6.07 5.49
C PRO A 66 1.16 -7.36 6.32
N GLU A 67 2.03 -8.34 6.07
CA GLU A 67 2.13 -9.59 6.85
C GLU A 67 2.70 -9.35 8.26
N ALA A 68 3.37 -8.21 8.47
CA ALA A 68 4.13 -7.89 9.66
C ALA A 68 5.16 -8.98 10.01
N GLY A 69 5.49 -9.16 11.30
CA GLY A 69 6.40 -10.21 11.76
C GLY A 69 7.89 -9.82 11.74
N PRO A 70 8.34 -8.88 12.60
CA PRO A 70 7.62 -8.28 13.73
C PRO A 70 6.81 -7.02 13.34
N GLY A 71 5.88 -6.61 14.20
CA GLY A 71 5.19 -5.32 14.14
C GLY A 71 3.65 -5.39 14.07
N PRO A 72 2.97 -4.26 13.82
CA PRO A 72 1.51 -4.14 13.88
C PRO A 72 0.79 -4.77 12.69
N HIS A 73 -0.46 -5.20 12.90
CA HIS A 73 -1.28 -5.89 11.91
C HIS A 73 -2.36 -5.00 11.26
N ASP A 74 -2.26 -3.68 11.41
CA ASP A 74 -3.23 -2.69 10.89
C ASP A 74 -3.45 -2.84 9.37
N ALA A 75 -2.41 -3.28 8.66
CA ALA A 75 -2.37 -3.48 7.22
C ALA A 75 -2.91 -4.83 6.71
N ALA A 76 -3.36 -5.74 7.59
CA ALA A 76 -3.73 -7.10 7.19
C ALA A 76 -4.92 -7.18 6.22
N TYR A 77 -5.77 -6.15 6.17
CA TYR A 77 -6.90 -6.08 5.24
C TYR A 77 -6.48 -6.10 3.76
N LEU A 78 -5.23 -5.76 3.45
CA LEU A 78 -4.71 -5.79 2.08
C LEU A 78 -4.74 -7.20 1.50
N PHE A 79 -4.64 -8.24 2.34
CA PHE A 79 -4.84 -9.62 1.89
C PHE A 79 -6.29 -9.90 1.50
N THR A 80 -7.26 -9.42 2.28
CA THR A 80 -8.69 -9.51 1.92
C THR A 80 -8.98 -8.75 0.64
N MET A 81 -8.42 -7.55 0.47
CA MET A 81 -8.55 -6.77 -0.76
C MET A 81 -7.96 -7.51 -1.98
N PHE A 82 -6.86 -8.23 -1.79
CA PHE A 82 -6.27 -9.05 -2.84
C PHE A 82 -7.17 -10.25 -3.20
N ASP A 83 -7.75 -10.94 -2.20
CA ASP A 83 -8.70 -12.03 -2.45
C ASP A 83 -9.92 -11.54 -3.24
N GLU A 84 -10.52 -10.40 -2.84
CA GLU A 84 -11.64 -9.77 -3.55
C GLU A 84 -11.27 -9.38 -4.99
N LEU A 85 -10.06 -8.86 -5.19
CA LEU A 85 -9.53 -8.54 -6.52
C LEU A 85 -9.44 -9.80 -7.38
N MET A 86 -8.92 -10.90 -6.85
CA MET A 86 -8.81 -12.17 -7.56
C MET A 86 -10.19 -12.74 -7.95
N ASP A 87 -11.19 -12.61 -7.09
CA ASP A 87 -12.56 -13.03 -7.38
C ASP A 87 -13.20 -12.15 -8.47
N SER A 88 -12.96 -10.85 -8.46
CA SER A 88 -13.47 -9.92 -9.48
C SER A 88 -12.97 -10.24 -10.90
N VAL A 89 -11.76 -10.80 -11.01
CA VAL A 89 -11.12 -11.14 -12.30
C VAL A 89 -11.54 -12.50 -12.82
N LYS A 90 -11.85 -13.45 -11.92
CA LYS A 90 -12.19 -14.83 -12.32
C LYS A 90 -13.54 -14.95 -13.05
N GLY A 91 -14.34 -13.89 -13.06
CA GLY A 91 -15.71 -13.94 -13.55
C GLY A 91 -16.58 -14.75 -12.60
N THR A 92 -17.73 -14.21 -12.23
CA THR A 92 -18.80 -15.04 -11.65
C THR A 92 -19.08 -16.20 -12.60
N ASN A 93 -18.71 -17.42 -12.18
CA ASN A 93 -19.22 -18.65 -12.79
C ASN A 93 -20.75 -18.69 -12.71
#